data_AF-A0A8C5K8E1-F1
#
_entry.id   AF-A0A8C5K8E1-F1
#
_cell.length_a   1.000
_cell.length_b   1.000
_cell.length_c   1.000
_cell.angle_alpha   90.00
_cell.angle_beta   90.00
_cell.angle_gamma   90.00
#
_symmetry.space_group_name_H-M   'P 1'
#
loop_
_entity.id
_entity.type
_entity.pdbx_description
1 polymer ?
#
loop_
_entity_poly.entity_id
_entity_poly.type
_entity_poly.pdbx_seq_one_letter_code
_entity_poly.pdbx_strand_id
1 'polypeptide(L)'
;MVLAAGLRKQQAQNEQNGEPSGIDRNYGDADSFQPPVKRSLQYAVSQDIINSFQSIRQEMEAYTPKLTQVLSSSAASGTVAALSPGGTLMQGGTQQAINQMSELKHLYVAVGELWHFWSCFPVNTPFLEEKVVKMKSNLEWFQVAKLCPFQEKIQRQYLSTNLVSHIEEMLQTAYNKLHTWQSRHLMKKT
;
A
#
# COMPACT_ATOMS: atom_id res chain seq x y z
N MET A 1 42.73 71.21 22.38
CA MET A 1 42.50 70.99 23.82
C MET A 1 41.37 69.97 23.96
N VAL A 2 41.62 68.94 24.79
CA VAL A 2 40.70 67.94 25.40
C VAL A 2 40.22 66.73 24.56
N LEU A 3 40.69 65.55 25.01
CA LEU A 3 40.20 64.19 24.77
C LEU A 3 39.03 63.83 25.70
N ALA A 4 38.12 62.94 25.28
CA ALA A 4 37.40 61.95 26.10
C ALA A 4 36.77 60.86 25.18
N ALA A 5 37.17 59.57 25.23
CA ALA A 5 36.61 58.47 26.05
C ALA A 5 35.08 58.25 25.85
N GLY A 6 34.48 57.07 25.67
CA GLY A 6 34.89 55.67 25.72
C GLY A 6 33.64 54.75 25.59
N LEU A 7 33.90 53.52 25.16
CA LEU A 7 33.15 52.24 25.19
C LEU A 7 31.90 52.07 26.11
N ARG A 8 30.79 51.48 25.61
CA ARG A 8 30.18 50.16 26.02
C ARG A 8 28.70 49.95 25.60
N LYS A 9 28.38 48.70 25.25
CA LYS A 9 27.06 48.08 24.90
C LYS A 9 26.04 48.12 26.04
N GLN A 10 24.74 48.13 25.69
CA GLN A 10 23.67 47.36 26.37
C GLN A 10 22.42 47.17 25.46
N GLN A 11 21.82 45.97 25.49
CA GLN A 11 20.55 45.56 24.85
C GLN A 11 19.42 45.43 25.91
N ALA A 12 18.17 45.72 25.55
CA ALA A 12 16.90 45.05 25.98
C ALA A 12 15.67 45.79 25.37
N GLN A 13 14.91 45.16 24.43
CA GLN A 13 13.49 44.68 24.53
C GLN A 13 12.46 45.77 24.93
N ASN A 14 11.58 46.32 24.08
CA ASN A 14 10.48 45.84 23.20
C ASN A 14 9.21 45.32 23.92
N GLU A 15 8.23 46.22 24.09
CA GLU A 15 6.80 46.07 24.41
C GLU A 15 6.15 47.39 23.90
N GLN A 16 4.99 47.53 23.23
CA GLN A 16 3.68 46.88 23.22
C GLN A 16 2.97 47.26 21.90
N ASN A 17 2.18 46.37 21.29
CA ASN A 17 1.16 46.76 20.31
C ASN A 17 -0.12 45.90 20.51
N GLY A 18 -1.28 46.54 20.36
CA GLY A 18 -2.56 46.15 20.97
C GLY A 18 -3.32 44.93 20.44
N GLU A 19 -4.23 44.46 21.28
CA GLU A 19 -5.40 43.58 21.04
C GLU A 19 -6.54 44.31 20.27
N PRO A 20 -7.70 43.69 19.90
CA PRO A 20 -8.16 42.30 20.09
C PRO A 20 -8.82 41.63 18.84
N SER A 21 -9.01 40.32 18.87
CA SER A 21 -10.31 39.70 18.58
C SER A 21 -10.24 38.18 18.84
N GLY A 22 -10.83 37.79 19.95
CA GLY A 22 -10.95 36.40 20.38
C GLY A 22 -11.78 35.58 19.40
N ILE A 23 -11.20 34.49 18.92
CA ILE A 23 -11.93 33.44 18.20
C ILE A 23 -12.45 32.50 19.29
N ASP A 24 -13.72 32.64 19.64
CA ASP A 24 -14.38 31.76 20.59
C ASP A 24 -14.60 30.39 19.92
N ARG A 25 -13.58 29.53 20.02
CA ARG A 25 -13.55 28.23 19.37
C ARG A 25 -14.30 27.24 20.25
N ASN A 26 -15.60 27.11 20.01
CA ASN A 26 -16.50 26.19 20.67
C ASN A 26 -15.98 24.74 20.51
N TYR A 27 -15.46 24.15 21.59
CA TYR A 27 -15.06 22.73 21.68
C TYR A 27 -16.30 21.87 21.92
N GLY A 28 -17.18 21.80 20.91
CA GLY A 28 -18.20 20.78 20.81
C GLY A 28 -17.73 19.70 19.83
N ASP A 29 -17.76 18.45 20.26
CA ASP A 29 -17.39 17.24 19.49
C ASP A 29 -15.90 16.98 19.25
N ALA A 30 -15.22 16.55 20.32
CA ALA A 30 -13.88 15.99 20.29
C ALA A 30 -13.86 14.47 20.02
N ASP A 31 -14.73 13.96 19.14
CA ASP A 31 -14.85 12.51 18.88
C ASP A 31 -14.80 12.15 17.38
N SER A 32 -13.99 12.88 16.59
CA SER A 32 -13.77 12.52 15.20
C SER A 32 -12.33 12.77 14.73
N PHE A 33 -11.43 11.89 15.15
CA PHE A 33 -10.12 11.73 14.51
C PHE A 33 -9.89 10.29 14.07
N GLN A 34 -10.82 9.78 13.27
CA GLN A 34 -10.69 8.70 12.28
C GLN A 34 -12.08 8.50 11.65
N PRO A 35 -12.22 8.26 10.33
CA PRO A 35 -13.52 7.84 9.82
C PRO A 35 -13.78 6.41 10.33
N PRO A 36 -14.72 6.17 11.28
CA PRO A 36 -15.11 4.81 11.57
C PRO A 36 -15.71 4.24 10.30
N VAL A 37 -15.20 3.08 9.85
CA VAL A 37 -15.90 2.26 8.85
C VAL A 37 -17.31 2.06 9.38
N LYS A 38 -18.30 2.67 8.73
CA LYS A 38 -19.71 2.58 9.11
C LYS A 38 -20.13 1.13 8.93
N ARG A 39 -19.95 0.31 9.97
CA ARG A 39 -20.63 -0.98 10.06
C ARG A 39 -22.11 -0.68 10.02
N SER A 40 -22.88 -1.46 9.26
CA SER A 40 -24.34 -1.36 9.26
C SER A 40 -24.83 -1.73 10.67
N LEU A 41 -24.98 -0.72 11.52
CA LEU A 41 -25.53 -0.89 12.86
C LEU A 41 -27.04 -0.97 12.69
N GLN A 42 -27.54 -2.17 12.40
CA GLN A 42 -28.96 -2.46 12.58
C GLN A 42 -29.19 -2.40 14.08
N TYR A 43 -29.81 -1.31 14.55
CA TYR A 43 -30.29 -1.26 15.92
C TYR A 43 -31.33 -2.37 16.08
N ALA A 44 -31.04 -3.33 16.97
CA ALA A 44 -32.01 -4.35 17.33
C ALA A 44 -33.28 -3.65 17.83
N VAL A 45 -34.44 -4.13 17.39
CA VAL A 45 -35.74 -3.59 17.83
C VAL A 45 -35.77 -3.67 19.35
N SER A 46 -36.30 -2.65 20.04
CA SER A 46 -36.31 -2.60 21.52
C SER A 46 -36.87 -3.87 22.15
N GLN A 47 -37.77 -4.57 21.45
CA GLN A 47 -38.32 -5.86 21.86
C GLN A 47 -37.28 -7.00 21.87
N ASP A 48 -36.36 -7.07 20.90
CA ASP A 48 -35.31 -8.10 20.85
C ASP A 48 -34.34 -7.94 22.04
N ILE A 49 -34.10 -6.69 22.44
CA ILE A 49 -33.29 -6.36 23.60
C ILE A 49 -33.99 -6.82 24.88
N ILE A 50 -35.28 -6.56 25.02
CA ILE A 50 -36.08 -7.00 26.19
C ILE A 50 -36.15 -8.53 26.25
N ASN A 51 -36.38 -9.19 25.12
CA ASN A 51 -36.49 -10.65 25.02
C ASN A 51 -35.15 -11.34 25.33
N SER A 52 -34.03 -10.81 24.82
CA SER A 52 -32.69 -11.35 25.11
C SER A 52 -32.33 -11.18 26.58
N PHE A 53 -32.68 -10.03 27.19
CA PHE A 53 -32.47 -9.82 28.63
C PHE A 53 -33.23 -10.83 29.48
N GLN A 54 -34.51 -11.07 29.17
CA GLN A 54 -35.31 -12.07 29.88
C GLN A 54 -34.77 -13.49 29.68
N SER A 55 -34.34 -13.83 28.46
CA SER A 55 -33.77 -15.14 28.13
C SER A 55 -32.47 -15.41 28.89
N ILE A 56 -31.55 -14.44 28.90
CA ILE A 56 -30.28 -14.56 29.64
C ILE A 56 -30.54 -14.73 31.13
N ARG A 57 -31.45 -13.93 31.71
CA ARG A 57 -31.77 -14.01 33.14
C ARG A 57 -32.32 -15.39 33.51
N GLN A 58 -33.27 -15.91 32.73
CA GLN A 58 -33.84 -17.23 32.95
C GLN A 58 -32.80 -18.35 32.77
N GLU A 59 -31.94 -18.25 31.74
CA GLU A 59 -30.89 -19.23 31.48
C GLU A 59 -29.86 -19.28 32.63
N MET A 60 -29.49 -18.12 33.18
CA MET A 60 -28.59 -18.02 34.33
C MET A 60 -29.24 -18.53 35.62
N GLU A 61 -30.51 -18.20 35.88
CA GLU A 61 -31.25 -18.68 37.06
C GLU A 61 -31.51 -20.20 37.02
N ALA A 62 -31.70 -20.77 35.83
CA ALA A 62 -31.95 -22.20 35.62
C ALA A 62 -30.68 -23.01 35.32
N TYR A 63 -29.50 -22.40 35.35
CA TYR A 63 -28.25 -23.04 34.94
C TYR A 63 -27.88 -24.20 35.88
N THR A 64 -27.81 -25.40 35.32
CA THR A 64 -27.25 -26.58 36.00
C THR A 64 -26.05 -27.09 35.19
N PRO A 65 -24.82 -27.07 35.76
CA PRO A 65 -23.63 -27.43 35.01
C PRO A 65 -23.63 -28.92 34.64
N LYS A 66 -23.44 -29.24 33.36
CA LYS A 66 -23.31 -30.61 32.85
C LYS A 66 -21.94 -30.78 32.21
N LEU A 67 -20.98 -31.25 33.01
CA LEU A 67 -19.57 -31.39 32.60
C LEU A 67 -19.38 -32.26 31.35
N THR A 68 -20.26 -33.26 31.14
CA THR A 68 -20.21 -34.17 30.00
C THR A 68 -20.71 -33.55 28.69
N GLN A 69 -21.37 -32.39 28.72
CA GLN A 69 -21.91 -31.71 27.53
C GLN A 69 -21.08 -30.50 27.09
N VAL A 70 -20.00 -30.18 27.81
CA VAL A 70 -19.17 -28.99 27.55
C VAL A 70 -18.44 -29.09 26.21
N LEU A 71 -18.01 -30.29 25.82
CA LEU A 71 -17.30 -30.52 24.57
C LEU A 71 -17.82 -31.80 23.91
N SER A 72 -18.45 -31.64 22.74
CA SER A 72 -18.74 -32.78 21.86
C SER A 72 -17.46 -33.26 21.18
N SER A 73 -17.29 -34.58 21.05
CA SER A 73 -16.18 -35.18 20.29
C SER A 73 -16.13 -34.68 18.85
N SER A 74 -17.27 -34.38 18.23
CA SER A 74 -17.34 -33.82 16.86
C SER A 74 -16.83 -32.38 16.79
N ALA A 75 -17.12 -31.55 17.79
CA ALA A 75 -16.63 -30.16 17.85
C ALA A 75 -15.12 -30.13 18.14
N ALA A 76 -14.65 -30.99 19.05
CA ALA A 76 -13.23 -31.11 19.36
C ALA A 76 -12.42 -31.60 18.14
N SER A 77 -12.85 -32.68 17.49
CA SER A 77 -12.19 -33.20 16.28
C SER A 77 -12.26 -32.22 15.10
N GLY A 78 -13.40 -31.55 14.90
CA GLY A 78 -13.53 -30.49 13.89
C GLY A 78 -12.57 -29.32 14.13
N THR A 79 -12.39 -28.91 15.38
CA THR A 79 -11.43 -27.85 15.75
C THR A 79 -9.99 -28.31 15.51
N VAL A 80 -9.64 -29.54 15.86
CA VAL A 80 -8.32 -30.12 15.55
C VAL A 80 -8.07 -30.16 14.05
N ALA A 81 -9.07 -30.53 13.24
CA ALA A 81 -8.95 -30.53 11.79
C ALA A 81 -8.78 -29.11 11.22
N ALA A 82 -9.50 -28.12 11.76
CA ALA A 82 -9.37 -26.71 11.37
C ALA A 82 -7.98 -26.12 11.70
N LEU A 83 -7.38 -26.56 12.81
CA LEU A 83 -6.06 -26.11 13.28
C LEU A 83 -4.89 -26.94 12.74
N SER A 84 -5.16 -28.12 12.17
CA SER A 84 -4.13 -28.96 11.56
C SER A 84 -3.51 -28.26 10.33
N PRO A 85 -2.27 -28.60 9.96
CA PRO A 85 -1.66 -28.07 8.73
C PRO A 85 -2.55 -28.33 7.51
N GLY A 86 -3.01 -27.27 6.84
CA GLY A 86 -3.98 -27.34 5.72
C GLY A 86 -5.46 -27.24 6.13
N GLY A 87 -5.75 -27.13 7.43
CA GLY A 87 -7.07 -26.82 7.98
C GLY A 87 -7.50 -25.37 7.71
N THR A 88 -8.79 -25.10 7.88
CA THR A 88 -9.41 -23.80 7.55
C THR A 88 -8.79 -22.60 8.27
N LEU A 89 -8.22 -22.79 9.46
CA LEU A 89 -7.63 -21.72 10.26
C LEU A 89 -6.10 -21.64 10.10
N MET A 90 -5.44 -22.74 9.71
CA MET A 90 -4.00 -22.76 9.47
C MET A 90 -3.69 -22.32 8.03
N GLN A 91 -3.93 -21.04 7.74
CA GLN A 91 -3.73 -20.46 6.41
C GLN A 91 -2.23 -20.39 6.08
N GLY A 92 -1.73 -21.34 5.27
CA GLY A 92 -0.33 -21.47 4.86
C GLY A 92 0.21 -20.37 3.91
N GLY A 93 -0.38 -19.17 3.92
CA GLY A 93 -0.09 -18.11 2.94
C GLY A 93 1.29 -17.45 3.08
N THR A 94 1.99 -17.62 4.21
CA THR A 94 3.21 -16.86 4.52
C THR A 94 4.38 -17.23 3.61
N GLN A 95 4.56 -18.51 3.25
CA GLN A 95 5.69 -18.92 2.39
C GLN A 95 5.53 -18.48 0.94
N GLN A 96 4.32 -18.55 0.38
CA GLN A 96 4.08 -18.14 -1.01
C GLN A 96 4.28 -16.63 -1.18
N ALA A 97 3.77 -15.82 -0.25
CA ALA A 97 3.94 -14.36 -0.28
C ALA A 97 5.42 -13.92 -0.23
N ILE A 98 6.26 -14.60 0.56
CA ILE A 98 7.69 -14.27 0.68
C ILE A 98 8.47 -14.56 -0.60
N ASN A 99 8.17 -15.67 -1.29
CA ASN A 99 8.84 -16.02 -2.55
C ASN A 99 8.43 -15.09 -3.71
N GLN A 100 7.16 -14.67 -3.79
CA GLN A 100 6.75 -13.72 -4.82
C GLN A 100 7.42 -12.34 -4.63
N MET A 101 7.63 -11.92 -3.38
CA MET A 101 8.29 -10.66 -3.04
C MET A 101 9.77 -10.63 -3.48
N SER A 102 10.48 -11.75 -3.38
CA SER A 102 11.89 -11.84 -3.84
C SER A 102 11.98 -11.84 -5.37
N GLU A 103 11.10 -12.56 -6.06
CA GLU A 103 11.03 -12.58 -7.52
C GLU A 103 10.64 -11.19 -8.08
N LEU A 104 9.71 -10.49 -7.44
CA LEU A 104 9.35 -9.10 -7.77
C LEU A 104 10.53 -8.14 -7.62
N LYS A 105 11.32 -8.26 -6.54
CA LYS A 105 12.53 -7.44 -6.36
C LYS A 105 13.54 -7.65 -7.50
N HIS A 106 13.74 -8.90 -7.92
CA HIS A 106 14.61 -9.19 -9.05
C HIS A 106 14.09 -8.60 -10.37
N LEU A 107 12.77 -8.63 -10.59
CA LEU A 107 12.14 -7.95 -11.72
C LEU A 107 12.39 -6.44 -11.68
N TYR A 108 12.26 -5.78 -10.53
CA TYR A 108 12.57 -4.36 -10.38
C TYR A 108 14.03 -4.01 -10.63
N VAL A 109 14.97 -4.84 -10.18
CA VAL A 109 16.40 -4.62 -10.47
C VAL A 109 16.66 -4.73 -11.97
N ALA A 110 16.08 -5.73 -12.64
CA ALA A 110 16.20 -5.90 -14.08
C ALA A 110 15.53 -4.75 -14.86
N VAL A 111 14.37 -4.26 -14.42
CA VAL A 111 13.72 -3.06 -14.97
C VAL A 111 14.57 -1.82 -14.69
N GLY A 112 15.29 -1.77 -13.58
CA GLY A 112 16.23 -0.71 -13.25
C GLY A 112 17.35 -0.57 -14.29
N GLU A 113 17.68 -1.62 -15.05
CA GLU A 113 18.63 -1.52 -16.16
C GLU A 113 18.09 -0.65 -17.32
N LEU A 114 16.78 -0.36 -17.37
CA LEU A 114 16.22 0.69 -18.23
C LEU A 114 16.77 2.08 -17.93
N TRP A 115 17.42 2.33 -16.79
CA TRP A 115 18.16 3.60 -16.59
C TRP A 115 19.17 3.85 -17.73
N HIS A 116 19.81 2.79 -18.25
CA HIS A 116 20.71 2.91 -19.39
C HIS A 116 19.99 3.21 -20.71
N PHE A 117 18.72 2.80 -20.84
CA PHE A 117 17.87 3.20 -21.98
C PHE A 117 17.60 4.69 -21.93
N TRP A 118 17.22 5.23 -20.76
CA TRP A 118 16.94 6.65 -20.61
C TRP A 118 18.17 7.52 -20.85
N SER A 119 19.37 7.05 -20.50
CA SER A 119 20.64 7.73 -20.84
C SER A 119 20.90 7.84 -22.34
N CYS A 120 20.19 7.08 -23.19
CA CYS A 120 20.36 7.18 -24.63
C CYS A 120 19.62 8.36 -25.26
N PHE A 121 18.80 9.07 -24.49
CA PHE A 121 18.05 10.23 -24.97
C PHE A 121 18.68 11.53 -24.44
N PRO A 122 18.83 12.57 -25.28
CA PRO A 122 18.45 12.65 -26.69
C PRO A 122 19.44 11.91 -27.63
N VAL A 123 18.90 11.22 -28.63
CA VAL A 123 19.66 10.42 -29.61
C VAL A 123 20.29 11.35 -30.65
N ASN A 124 21.51 11.80 -30.35
CA ASN A 124 22.22 12.80 -31.16
C ASN A 124 23.40 12.21 -31.95
N THR A 125 23.73 10.93 -31.76
CA THR A 125 24.85 10.25 -32.44
C THR A 125 24.40 8.90 -33.01
N PRO A 126 25.01 8.43 -34.12
CA PRO A 126 24.65 7.14 -34.73
C PRO A 126 24.89 5.94 -33.77
N PHE A 127 25.85 6.06 -32.85
CA PHE A 127 26.06 5.06 -31.79
C PHE A 127 24.85 4.93 -30.85
N LEU A 128 24.23 6.06 -30.49
CA LEU A 128 23.03 6.09 -29.65
C LEU A 128 21.82 5.51 -30.40
N GLU A 129 21.74 5.69 -31.73
CA GLU A 129 20.67 5.11 -32.56
C GLU A 129 20.72 3.58 -32.55
N GLU A 130 21.91 3.00 -32.80
CA GLU A 130 22.10 1.55 -32.76
C GLU A 130 21.76 0.98 -31.37
N LYS A 131 22.19 1.69 -30.31
CA LYS A 131 21.90 1.29 -28.93
C LYS A 131 20.40 1.32 -28.61
N VAL A 132 19.67 2.32 -29.08
CA VAL A 132 18.21 2.44 -28.89
C VAL A 132 17.46 1.35 -29.66
N VAL A 133 17.90 1.03 -30.88
CA VAL A 133 17.32 -0.08 -31.68
C VAL A 133 17.55 -1.42 -30.99
N LYS A 134 18.76 -1.69 -30.49
CA LYS A 134 19.07 -2.91 -29.74
C LYS A 134 18.27 -2.98 -28.43
N MET A 135 18.09 -1.85 -27.77
CA MET A 135 17.33 -1.78 -26.52
C MET A 135 15.84 -2.08 -26.73
N LYS A 136 15.26 -1.74 -27.89
CA LYS A 136 13.89 -2.15 -28.25
C LYS A 136 13.71 -3.66 -28.12
N SER A 137 14.59 -4.43 -28.76
CA SER A 137 14.54 -5.89 -28.75
C SER A 137 14.76 -6.46 -27.34
N ASN A 138 15.58 -5.81 -26.51
CA ASN A 138 15.74 -6.19 -25.11
C ASN A 138 14.47 -5.95 -24.28
N LEU A 139 13.73 -4.86 -24.54
CA LEU A 139 12.44 -4.59 -23.86
C LEU A 139 11.37 -5.61 -24.24
N GLU A 140 11.27 -5.92 -25.54
CA GLU A 140 10.34 -6.93 -26.04
C GLU A 140 10.66 -8.30 -25.46
N TRP A 141 11.95 -8.68 -25.44
CA TRP A 141 12.39 -9.92 -24.82
C TRP A 141 12.12 -9.95 -23.32
N PHE A 142 12.41 -8.88 -22.58
CA PHE A 142 12.18 -8.81 -21.13
C PHE A 142 10.69 -9.01 -20.81
N GLN A 143 9.81 -8.37 -21.58
CA GLN A 143 8.37 -8.49 -21.42
C GLN A 143 7.91 -9.94 -21.60
N VAL A 144 8.30 -10.59 -22.69
CA VAL A 144 7.89 -11.97 -23.01
C VAL A 144 8.55 -13.00 -22.09
N ALA A 145 9.85 -12.86 -21.82
CA ALA A 145 10.64 -13.88 -21.13
C ALA A 145 10.59 -13.79 -19.60
N LYS A 146 10.32 -12.60 -19.03
CA LYS A 146 10.33 -12.40 -17.57
C LYS A 146 9.00 -11.89 -17.02
N LEU A 147 8.40 -10.88 -17.65
CA LEU A 147 7.20 -10.25 -17.11
C LEU A 147 5.95 -11.13 -17.29
N CYS A 148 5.70 -11.64 -18.50
CA CYS A 148 4.53 -12.49 -18.78
C CYS A 148 4.51 -13.79 -17.93
N PRO A 149 5.61 -14.53 -17.77
CA PRO A 149 5.62 -15.73 -16.91
C PRO A 149 5.33 -15.41 -15.44
N PHE A 150 5.77 -14.26 -14.95
CA PHE A 150 5.48 -13.83 -13.58
C PHE A 150 4.02 -13.41 -13.41
N GLN A 151 3.43 -12.74 -14.40
CA GLN A 151 1.99 -12.44 -14.44
C GLN A 151 1.13 -13.71 -14.42
N GLU A 152 1.48 -14.71 -15.23
CA GLU A 152 0.78 -16.00 -15.22
C GLU A 152 0.87 -16.70 -13.86
N LYS A 153 2.03 -16.61 -13.18
CA LYS A 153 2.20 -17.15 -11.83
C LYS A 153 1.28 -16.47 -10.81
N ILE A 154 1.21 -15.13 -10.85
CA ILE A 154 0.33 -14.35 -9.96
C ILE A 154 -1.15 -14.70 -10.20
N GLN A 155 -1.55 -14.79 -11.47
CA GLN A 155 -2.92 -15.16 -11.84
C GLN A 155 -3.30 -16.56 -11.35
N ARG A 156 -2.41 -17.55 -11.51
CA ARG A 156 -2.64 -18.92 -11.00
C ARG A 156 -2.76 -18.99 -9.47
N GLN A 157 -2.16 -18.04 -8.76
CA GLN A 157 -2.19 -17.98 -7.29
C GLN A 157 -3.37 -17.16 -6.73
N TYR A 158 -4.29 -16.67 -7.58
CA TYR A 158 -5.45 -15.85 -7.19
C TYR A 158 -5.07 -14.64 -6.30
N LEU A 159 -3.85 -14.11 -6.46
CA LEU A 159 -3.45 -12.89 -5.78
C LEU A 159 -4.19 -11.73 -6.45
N SER A 160 -5.15 -11.13 -5.73
CA SER A 160 -5.97 -10.02 -6.23
C SER A 160 -5.19 -8.69 -6.35
N THR A 161 -3.94 -8.66 -5.92
CA THR A 161 -3.07 -7.48 -5.97
C THR A 161 -2.34 -7.41 -7.30
N ASN A 162 -2.50 -6.27 -7.99
CA ASN A 162 -1.85 -6.00 -9.27
C ASN A 162 -0.37 -5.61 -9.05
N LEU A 163 0.45 -6.58 -8.60
CA LEU A 163 1.83 -6.37 -8.15
C LEU A 163 2.79 -5.86 -9.24
N VAL A 164 2.40 -5.97 -10.51
CA VAL A 164 3.21 -5.68 -11.68
C VAL A 164 2.79 -4.40 -12.41
N SER A 165 1.69 -3.75 -12.01
CA SER A 165 1.15 -2.60 -12.75
C SER A 165 2.17 -1.47 -12.92
N HIS A 166 2.96 -1.18 -11.88
CA HIS A 166 3.97 -0.14 -11.96
C HIS A 166 5.12 -0.51 -12.93
N ILE A 167 5.52 -1.78 -12.96
CA ILE A 167 6.53 -2.25 -13.93
C ILE A 167 5.99 -2.11 -15.36
N GLU A 168 4.71 -2.42 -15.58
CA GLU A 168 4.05 -2.22 -16.88
C GLU A 168 4.01 -0.74 -17.29
N GLU A 169 3.69 0.17 -16.37
CA GLU A 169 3.73 1.61 -16.62
C GLU A 169 5.13 2.10 -17.01
N MET A 170 6.18 1.59 -16.34
CA MET A 170 7.58 1.91 -16.66
C MET A 170 7.95 1.44 -18.07
N LEU A 171 7.59 0.21 -18.44
CA LEU A 171 7.81 -0.32 -19.78
C LEU A 171 7.02 0.47 -20.83
N GLN A 172 5.75 0.75 -20.58
CA GLN A 172 4.90 1.50 -21.50
C GLN A 172 5.45 2.90 -21.77
N THR A 173 5.98 3.57 -20.74
CA THR A 173 6.62 4.88 -20.87
C THR A 173 7.87 4.80 -21.75
N ALA A 174 8.68 3.74 -21.60
CA ALA A 174 9.84 3.51 -22.44
C ALA A 174 9.46 3.26 -23.92
N TYR A 175 8.45 2.43 -24.17
CA TYR A 175 7.92 2.19 -25.51
C TYR A 175 7.37 3.46 -26.15
N ASN A 176 6.61 4.27 -25.41
CA ASN A 176 6.06 5.52 -25.91
C ASN A 176 7.17 6.50 -26.34
N LYS A 177 8.25 6.58 -25.55
CA LYS A 177 9.42 7.41 -25.88
C LYS A 177 10.12 6.92 -27.15
N LEU A 178 10.34 5.61 -27.25
CA LEU A 178 10.94 4.97 -28.42
C LEU A 178 10.11 5.22 -29.67
N HIS A 179 8.80 4.99 -29.60
CA HIS A 179 7.89 5.19 -30.71
C HIS A 179 7.87 6.66 -31.17
N THR A 180 7.81 7.60 -30.23
CA THR A 180 7.89 9.03 -30.53
C THR A 180 9.18 9.40 -31.26
N TRP A 181 10.31 8.82 -30.84
CA TRP A 181 11.59 9.01 -31.53
C TRP A 181 11.59 8.40 -32.93
N GLN A 182 11.12 7.15 -33.08
CA GLN A 182 11.04 6.46 -34.38
C GLN A 182 10.19 7.24 -35.39
N SER A 183 9.02 7.74 -34.97
CA SER A 183 8.14 8.53 -35.82
C SER A 183 8.82 9.84 -36.28
N ARG A 184 9.50 10.56 -35.36
CA ARG A 184 10.24 11.79 -35.71
C ARG A 184 11.44 11.51 -36.61
N HIS A 185 12.13 10.39 -36.41
CA HIS A 185 13.25 9.98 -37.25
C HIS A 185 12.79 9.62 -38.67
N LEU A 186 11.64 8.94 -38.81
CA LEU A 186 11.05 8.62 -40.11
C LEU A 186 10.66 9.87 -40.91
N MET A 187 10.13 10.89 -40.23
CA MET A 187 9.78 12.18 -40.85
C MET A 187 11.00 13.02 -41.29
N LYS A 188 12.19 12.80 -40.72
CA LYS A 188 13.43 13.48 -41.14
C LYS A 188 14.08 12.87 -42.38
N LYS A 189 13.65 11.67 -42.78
CA LYS A 189 14.24 10.89 -43.88
C LYS A 189 13.44 11.00 -45.19
N THR A 190 12.34 11.77 -45.18
CA THR A 190 11.51 12.15 -46.34
C THR A 190 11.82 13.59 -46.71
#